data_AF-A0A7S2F6J1-F1
#
_entry.id   AF-A0A7S2F6J1-F1
#
_cell.length_a   1.000
_cell.length_b   1.000
_cell.length_c   1.000
_cell.angle_alpha   90.00
_cell.angle_beta   90.00
_cell.angle_gamma   90.00
#
_symmetry.space_group_name_H-M   'P 1'
#
loop_
_entity.id
_entity.type
_entity.pdbx_description
1 polymer ?
#
loop_
_entity_poly.entity_id
_entity_poly.type
_entity_poly.pdbx_seq_one_letter_code
_entity_poly.pdbx_strand_id
1 'polypeptide(L)'
;ATFLKCTPPSQTTFKSALVNAGYRVSGTHSNPLAVKTDAPTSVTWDIMRAWVAEHPIQKPHPENSPAYRMLEKEQKTEVSFFRRSEAMSDAKKKNVTRFVQNPAHWGPQRAASTRAKRTNDDAPSTERDPKAARVAASAE
;
A
#
# COMPACT_ATOMS: atom_id res chain seq x y z
N ALA A 1 1.43 5.15 -8.56
CA ALA A 1 2.85 4.82 -8.76
C ALA A 1 3.61 5.15 -7.48
N THR A 2 4.44 4.23 -6.97
CA THR A 2 5.20 4.41 -5.71
C THR A 2 6.62 4.90 -6.02
N PHE A 3 7.09 5.94 -5.34
CA PHE A 3 8.37 6.59 -5.63
C PHE A 3 9.59 5.66 -5.46
N LEU A 4 9.72 5.03 -4.29
CA LEU A 4 10.85 4.12 -3.98
C LEU A 4 10.68 2.70 -4.51
N LYS A 5 9.52 2.31 -5.07
CA LYS A 5 9.23 0.95 -5.56
C LYS A 5 9.64 -0.20 -4.60
N CYS A 6 9.72 0.06 -3.29
CA CYS A 6 10.09 -0.91 -2.28
C CYS A 6 8.84 -1.51 -1.61
N THR A 7 9.01 -2.63 -0.92
CA THR A 7 7.98 -3.16 -0.02
C THR A 7 7.76 -2.16 1.12
N PRO A 8 6.54 -1.66 1.34
CA PRO A 8 6.30 -0.66 2.37
C PRO A 8 6.44 -1.28 3.77
N PRO A 9 7.10 -0.61 4.72
CA PRO A 9 7.14 -1.07 6.10
C PRO A 9 5.72 -1.08 6.69
N SER A 10 5.48 -2.02 7.61
CA SER A 10 4.23 -2.01 8.37
C SER A 10 4.12 -0.69 9.14
N GLN A 11 2.90 -0.16 9.29
CA GLN A 11 2.71 1.11 10.00
C GLN A 11 3.24 1.05 11.44
N THR A 12 3.19 -0.12 12.10
CA THR A 12 3.71 -0.27 13.47
C THR A 12 5.23 -0.25 13.48
N THR A 13 5.88 -0.91 12.51
CA THR A 13 7.34 -0.93 12.37
C THR A 13 7.87 0.47 12.11
N PHE A 14 7.26 1.20 11.18
CA PHE A 14 7.67 2.56 10.85
C PHE A 14 7.50 3.53 12.03
N LYS A 15 6.36 3.46 12.72
CA LYS A 15 6.14 4.26 13.94
C LYS A 15 7.12 3.87 15.05
N SER A 16 7.47 2.59 15.19
CA SER A 16 8.45 2.14 16.18
C SER A 16 9.84 2.71 15.90
N ALA A 17 10.27 2.73 14.64
CA ALA A 17 11.53 3.33 14.24
C ALA A 17 11.61 4.82 14.61
N LEU A 18 10.54 5.58 14.34
CA LEU A 18 10.45 7.00 14.71
C LEU A 18 10.52 7.21 16.23
N VAL A 19 9.84 6.37 17.01
CA VAL A 19 9.83 6.46 18.47
C VAL A 19 11.18 6.03 19.06
N ASN A 20 11.86 5.05 18.45
CA ASN A 20 13.21 4.66 18.84
C ASN A 20 14.24 5.75 18.55
N ALA A 21 14.04 6.52 17.47
CA ALA A 21 14.81 7.73 17.19
C ALA A 21 14.47 8.92 18.12
N GLY A 22 13.57 8.74 19.10
CA GLY A 22 13.22 9.75 20.10
C GLY A 22 12.14 10.73 19.66
N TYR A 23 11.46 10.50 18.52
CA TYR A 23 10.43 11.40 18.01
C TYR A 23 9.03 10.98 18.44
N ARG A 24 8.18 11.99 18.64
CA ARG A 24 6.76 11.78 18.95
C ARG A 24 5.98 11.43 17.71
N VAL A 25 5.09 10.46 17.84
CA VAL A 25 4.32 9.93 16.71
C VAL A 25 2.84 9.85 17.06
N SER A 26 1.97 10.27 16.13
CA SER A 26 0.52 10.14 16.25
C SER A 26 -0.13 9.76 14.91
N GLY A 27 -1.36 9.24 14.99
CA GLY A 27 -2.18 8.97 13.80
C GLY A 27 -3.09 10.16 13.47
N THR A 28 -3.65 10.17 12.25
CA THR A 28 -4.65 11.16 11.83
C THR A 28 -6.00 10.52 11.54
N HIS A 29 -7.07 11.30 11.63
CA HIS A 29 -8.43 10.87 11.24
C HIS A 29 -8.61 10.84 9.71
N SER A 30 -7.86 11.65 8.96
CA SER A 30 -8.09 11.80 7.52
C SER A 30 -7.68 10.58 6.69
N ASN A 31 -6.72 9.80 7.15
CA ASN A 31 -6.21 8.64 6.42
C ASN A 31 -5.62 7.60 7.42
N PRO A 32 -6.01 6.31 7.32
CA PRO A 32 -5.51 5.26 8.20
C PRO A 32 -3.99 5.05 8.14
N LEU A 33 -3.35 5.31 6.99
CA LEU A 33 -1.92 5.12 6.80
C LEU A 33 -1.10 6.34 7.20
N ALA A 34 -1.71 7.52 7.27
CA ALA A 34 -0.98 8.76 7.54
C ALA A 34 -0.46 8.82 8.99
N VAL A 35 0.76 9.33 9.12
CA VAL A 35 1.51 9.44 10.37
C VAL A 35 1.91 10.88 10.56
N LYS A 36 1.64 11.42 11.75
CA LYS A 36 2.10 12.75 12.18
C LYS A 36 3.31 12.55 13.07
N THR A 37 4.39 13.25 12.78
CA THR A 37 5.66 13.16 13.51
C THR A 37 6.31 14.53 13.65
N ASP A 38 7.08 14.71 14.71
CA ASP A 38 7.96 15.87 14.95
C ASP A 38 9.34 15.69 14.28
N ALA A 39 9.58 14.51 13.69
CA ALA A 39 10.85 14.20 13.05
C ALA A 39 11.07 15.06 11.79
N PRO A 40 12.28 15.59 11.58
CA PRO A 40 12.61 16.26 10.33
C PRO A 40 12.55 15.28 9.16
N THR A 41 12.30 15.82 7.97
CA THR A 41 12.21 15.03 6.73
C THR A 41 13.48 14.20 6.49
N SER A 42 14.65 14.69 6.91
CA SER A 42 15.92 13.95 6.82
C SER A 42 15.88 12.60 7.54
N VAL A 43 15.37 12.57 8.78
CA VAL A 43 15.26 11.35 9.61
C VAL A 43 14.26 10.38 9.00
N THR A 44 13.15 10.89 8.46
CA THR A 44 12.15 10.07 7.77
C THR A 44 12.78 9.32 6.58
N TRP A 45 13.65 10.00 5.83
CA TRP A 45 14.40 9.38 4.74
C TRP A 45 15.50 8.43 5.22
N ASP A 46 16.19 8.72 6.33
CA ASP A 46 17.15 7.78 6.94
C ASP A 46 16.47 6.45 7.29
N ILE A 47 15.28 6.51 7.90
CA ILE A 47 14.49 5.31 8.23
C ILE A 47 14.12 4.51 6.98
N MET A 48 13.72 5.20 5.90
CA MET A 48 13.40 4.52 4.64
C MET A 48 14.64 3.94 3.95
N ARG A 49 15.81 4.58 4.06
CA ARG A 49 17.08 4.05 3.57
C ARG A 49 17.48 2.77 4.32
N ALA A 50 17.45 2.80 5.65
CA ALA A 50 17.70 1.63 6.49
C ALA A 50 16.74 0.48 6.15
N TRP A 51 15.46 0.80 5.91
CA TRP A 51 14.46 -0.20 5.52
C TRP A 51 14.77 -0.85 4.16
N VAL A 52 15.16 -0.05 3.16
CA VAL A 52 15.52 -0.55 1.83
C VAL A 52 16.82 -1.37 1.88
N ALA A 53 17.75 -1.03 2.77
CA ALA A 53 18.95 -1.82 2.99
C ALA A 53 18.63 -3.21 3.58
N GLU A 54 17.69 -3.31 4.51
CA GLU A 54 17.21 -4.60 5.05
C GLU A 54 16.32 -5.38 4.06
N HIS A 55 15.55 -4.68 3.23
CA HIS A 55 14.59 -5.26 2.29
C HIS A 55 14.90 -4.81 0.86
N PRO A 56 15.84 -5.51 0.17
CA PRO A 56 16.32 -5.07 -1.12
C PRO A 56 15.20 -5.03 -2.17
N ILE A 57 15.27 -4.03 -3.05
CA ILE A 57 14.29 -3.82 -4.12
C ILE A 57 14.61 -4.76 -5.28
N GLN A 58 13.61 -5.49 -5.78
CA GLN A 58 13.79 -6.46 -6.88
C GLN A 58 14.34 -5.83 -8.18
N LYS A 59 14.00 -4.56 -8.43
CA LYS A 59 14.49 -3.80 -9.58
C LYS A 59 15.12 -2.51 -9.07
N PRO A 60 16.46 -2.37 -9.12
CA PRO A 60 17.10 -1.14 -8.71
C PRO A 60 16.65 0.01 -9.61
N HIS A 61 16.65 1.21 -9.05
CA HIS A 61 16.31 2.41 -9.79
C HIS A 61 17.43 2.71 -10.79
N PRO A 62 17.11 3.22 -11.98
CA PRO A 62 18.14 3.66 -12.91
C PRO A 62 18.95 4.81 -12.27
N GLU A 63 20.24 4.89 -12.55
CA GLU A 63 21.19 5.84 -11.93
C GLU A 63 20.74 7.31 -12.07
N ASN A 64 20.10 7.65 -13.20
CA ASN A 64 19.55 8.99 -13.44
C ASN A 64 18.24 9.29 -12.68
N SER A 65 17.70 8.33 -11.92
CA SER A 65 16.44 8.52 -11.19
C SER A 65 16.66 9.35 -9.92
N PRO A 66 15.74 10.29 -9.60
CA PRO A 66 15.81 11.03 -8.33
C PRO A 66 15.78 10.10 -7.11
N ALA A 67 15.07 8.97 -7.18
CA ALA A 67 15.01 8.01 -6.08
C ALA A 67 16.36 7.31 -5.83
N TYR A 68 17.14 7.05 -6.88
CA TYR A 68 18.50 6.50 -6.73
C TYR A 68 19.38 7.44 -5.92
N ARG A 69 19.39 8.73 -6.28
CA ARG A 69 20.14 9.79 -5.58
C ARG A 69 19.70 9.98 -4.11
N MET A 70 18.43 9.70 -3.80
CA MET A 70 17.93 9.76 -2.42
C MET A 70 18.34 8.56 -1.57
N LEU A 71 18.54 7.40 -2.19
CA LEU A 71 18.99 6.17 -1.52
C LEU A 71 20.51 6.14 -1.34
N GLU A 72 21.27 6.70 -2.27
CA GLU A 72 22.74 6.80 -2.24
C GLU A 72 23.25 7.66 -1.06
N LYS A 73 22.45 8.62 -0.60
CA LYS A 73 22.83 9.50 0.50
C LYS A 73 23.04 8.71 1.80
N GLU A 74 24.17 8.92 2.46
CA GLU A 74 24.49 8.28 3.73
C GLU A 74 23.47 8.60 4.83
N GLN A 75 23.14 7.58 5.61
CA GLN A 75 22.28 7.70 6.78
C GLN A 75 23.08 8.27 7.97
N LYS A 76 22.55 9.33 8.60
CA LYS A 76 23.20 9.97 9.76
C LYS A 76 22.62 9.51 11.09
N THR A 77 21.36 9.10 11.06
CA THR A 77 20.61 8.71 12.25
C THR A 77 20.71 7.20 12.45
N GLU A 78 20.98 6.76 13.68
CA GLU A 78 20.87 5.35 14.05
C GLU A 78 19.40 4.94 14.07
N VAL A 79 19.01 4.01 13.20
CA VAL A 79 17.63 3.55 13.07
C VAL A 79 17.51 2.13 13.60
N SER A 80 16.53 1.90 14.49
CA SER A 80 16.20 0.56 14.98
C SER A 80 14.72 0.26 14.78
N PHE A 81 14.41 -0.88 14.15
CA PHE A 81 13.04 -1.31 13.86
C PHE A 81 12.40 -2.13 14.99
N PHE A 82 13.02 -2.17 16.17
CA PHE A 82 12.49 -2.89 17.32
C PHE A 82 11.10 -2.37 17.70
N ARG A 83 10.14 -3.29 17.84
CA ARG A 83 8.73 -2.95 18.04
C ARG A 83 8.51 -2.33 19.42
N ARG A 84 8.07 -1.08 19.47
CA ARG A 84 7.74 -0.39 20.73
C ARG A 84 6.22 -0.31 20.95
N SER A 85 5.78 -0.57 22.18
CA SER A 85 4.36 -0.47 22.56
C SER A 85 3.83 0.97 22.48
N GLU A 86 4.69 1.96 22.76
CA GLU A 86 4.39 3.41 22.64
C GLU A 86 4.04 3.84 21.22
N ALA A 87 4.57 3.14 20.21
CA ALA A 87 4.27 3.42 18.80
C ALA A 87 2.84 3.02 18.40
N MET A 88 2.13 2.27 19.25
CA MET A 88 0.73 1.88 19.02
C MET A 88 -0.22 2.94 19.56
N SER A 89 -1.24 3.27 18.76
CA SER A 89 -2.32 4.15 19.21
C SER A 89 -3.18 3.47 20.27
N ASP A 90 -3.74 4.26 21.19
CA ASP A 90 -4.57 3.71 22.27
C ASP A 90 -5.81 3.00 21.76
N ALA A 91 -6.39 3.46 20.65
CA ALA A 91 -7.47 2.75 19.96
C ALA A 91 -7.05 1.33 19.56
N LYS A 92 -5.81 1.15 19.08
CA LYS A 92 -5.30 -0.17 18.69
C LYS A 92 -4.97 -1.04 19.91
N LYS A 93 -4.49 -0.44 21.01
CA LYS A 93 -4.30 -1.13 22.30
C LYS A 93 -5.63 -1.63 22.87
N LYS A 94 -6.69 -0.82 22.73
CA LYS A 94 -8.06 -1.15 23.17
C LYS A 94 -8.85 -1.98 22.14
N ASN A 95 -8.21 -2.37 21.04
CA ASN A 95 -8.83 -3.10 19.92
C ASN A 95 -10.14 -2.44 19.39
N VAL A 96 -10.17 -1.11 19.38
CA VAL A 96 -11.28 -0.32 18.85
C VAL A 96 -11.01 0.03 17.39
N THR A 97 -11.88 -0.41 16.50
CA THR A 97 -11.81 -0.11 15.07
C THR A 97 -12.13 1.36 14.83
N ARG A 98 -11.11 2.17 14.52
CA ARG A 98 -11.29 3.60 14.23
C ARG A 98 -11.93 3.86 12.86
N PHE A 99 -11.61 3.03 11.87
CA PHE A 99 -12.07 3.16 10.49
C PHE A 99 -12.96 1.96 10.15
N VAL A 100 -14.26 2.12 10.38
CA VAL A 100 -15.26 1.08 10.07
C VAL A 100 -15.51 1.07 8.56
N GLN A 101 -15.49 -0.12 7.95
CA GLN A 101 -15.89 -0.27 6.56
C GLN A 101 -17.40 -0.06 6.45
N ASN A 102 -17.79 0.71 5.45
CA ASN A 102 -19.19 0.99 5.18
C ASN A 102 -19.93 -0.31 4.80
N PRO A 103 -21.12 -0.60 5.37
CA PRO A 103 -21.88 -1.79 4.99
C PRO A 103 -22.33 -1.75 3.52
N ALA A 104 -22.62 -2.94 2.97
CA ALA A 104 -23.17 -3.06 1.62
C ALA A 104 -24.52 -2.34 1.51
N HIS A 105 -24.75 -1.62 0.40
CA HIS A 105 -25.98 -0.85 0.12
C HIS A 105 -26.25 0.36 1.04
N TRP A 106 -25.21 0.93 1.68
CA TRP A 106 -25.31 2.13 2.53
C TRP A 106 -25.45 3.44 1.74
N GLY A 107 -26.42 3.52 0.86
CA GLY A 107 -26.68 4.74 0.12
C GLY A 107 -28.04 4.69 -0.55
N PRO A 108 -28.59 5.86 -0.91
CA PRO A 108 -29.81 5.91 -1.69
C PRO A 108 -29.60 5.07 -2.95
N GLN A 109 -30.50 4.13 -3.17
CA GLN A 109 -30.46 3.28 -4.34
C GLN A 109 -30.48 4.17 -5.59
N ARG A 110 -29.67 3.81 -6.59
CA ARG A 110 -29.70 4.43 -7.91
C ARG A 110 -31.16 4.57 -8.36
N ALA A 111 -31.55 5.78 -8.80
CA ALA A 111 -32.87 6.04 -9.36
C ALA A 111 -33.17 4.99 -10.44
N ALA A 112 -34.42 4.54 -10.52
CA ALA A 112 -34.85 3.60 -11.53
C ALA A 112 -34.51 4.15 -12.92
N SER A 113 -33.45 3.62 -13.54
CA SER A 113 -33.15 3.91 -14.93
C SER A 113 -34.18 3.13 -15.74
N THR A 114 -35.07 3.83 -16.42
CA THR A 114 -35.89 3.23 -17.47
C THR A 114 -34.94 2.79 -18.57
N ARG A 115 -34.37 1.58 -18.44
CA ARG A 115 -33.65 0.95 -19.53
C ARG A 115 -34.68 0.75 -20.62
N ALA A 116 -34.71 1.65 -21.61
CA ALA A 116 -35.42 1.41 -22.84
C ALA A 116 -34.95 0.04 -23.34
N LYS A 117 -35.89 -0.91 -23.34
CA LYS A 117 -35.70 -2.25 -23.87
C LYS A 117 -35.37 -2.03 -25.35
N ARG A 118 -34.09 -2.03 -25.72
CA ARG A 118 -33.69 -2.19 -27.12
C ARG A 118 -34.12 -3.60 -27.49
N THR A 119 -35.30 -3.71 -28.08
CA THR A 119 -35.72 -4.88 -28.86
C THR A 119 -34.87 -4.87 -30.12
N ASN A 120 -33.77 -5.63 -30.11
CA ASN A 120 -33.25 -6.18 -31.36
C ASN A 120 -33.74 -7.61 -31.39
N ASP A 121 -34.91 -7.79 -32.00
CA ASP A 121 -35.34 -9.06 -32.55
C ASP A 121 -34.44 -9.43 -33.75
N ASP A 122 -34.26 -10.74 -33.92
CA ASP A 122 -33.73 -11.47 -35.08
C ASP A 122 -32.23 -11.47 -35.41
N ALA A 123 -31.53 -12.52 -34.95
CA ALA A 123 -30.84 -13.50 -35.82
C ALA A 123 -30.16 -14.62 -35.00
N PRO A 124 -30.10 -15.87 -35.51
CA PRO A 124 -29.88 -17.08 -34.71
C PRO A 124 -28.42 -17.28 -34.30
N SER A 125 -28.25 -17.82 -33.11
CA SER A 125 -27.02 -18.36 -32.55
C SER A 125 -26.49 -19.52 -33.40
N THR A 126 -25.41 -19.28 -34.14
CA THR A 126 -24.53 -20.34 -34.65
C THR A 126 -23.48 -20.73 -33.60
N GLU A 127 -23.12 -22.00 -33.68
CA GLU A 127 -22.50 -22.83 -32.67
C GLU A 127 -21.09 -22.42 -32.24
N ARG A 128 -20.85 -22.66 -30.94
CA ARG A 128 -19.69 -23.34 -30.31
C ARG A 128 -18.36 -23.30 -31.06
N ASP A 129 -17.33 -22.78 -30.39
CA ASP A 129 -16.03 -23.48 -30.38
C ASP A 129 -15.26 -23.32 -29.05
N PRO A 130 -14.54 -24.38 -28.61
CA PRO A 130 -14.07 -24.55 -27.25
C PRO A 130 -12.66 -24.00 -26.99
N LYS A 131 -12.49 -23.47 -25.78
CA LYS A 131 -11.19 -23.22 -25.15
C LYS A 131 -10.49 -24.56 -24.86
N ALA A 132 -9.69 -25.08 -25.78
CA ALA A 132 -8.76 -26.18 -25.52
C ALA A 132 -7.48 -26.20 -26.39
N ALA A 133 -7.22 -25.18 -27.21
CA ALA A 133 -5.96 -25.05 -27.93
C ALA A 133 -4.87 -24.38 -27.06
N ARG A 134 -4.47 -25.00 -25.93
CA ARG A 134 -3.19 -24.69 -25.24
C ARG A 134 -2.87 -25.59 -24.02
N VAL A 135 -2.76 -26.90 -24.25
CA VAL A 135 -1.89 -27.77 -23.46
C VAL A 135 -1.20 -28.66 -24.50
N ALA A 136 -0.01 -28.25 -24.95
CA ALA A 136 1.21 -29.03 -24.76
C ALA A 136 1.06 -30.48 -25.29
N ALA A 137 1.53 -30.82 -26.48
CA ALA A 137 2.95 -30.94 -26.80
C ALA A 137 3.73 -31.64 -25.67
N SER A 138 3.71 -32.98 -25.69
CA SER A 138 4.70 -33.90 -25.12
C SER A 138 4.47 -35.20 -25.89
N ALA A 139 5.22 -35.43 -26.95
CA ALA A 139 6.48 -36.18 -26.95
C ALA A 139 6.17 -37.61 -27.41
N GLU A 140 6.66 -37.90 -28.63
CA GLU A 140 6.91 -39.19 -29.30
C GLU A 140 6.09 -40.43 -28.89
#